data_AF-A0AA88HV70-F1
#
_entry.id   AF-A0AA88HV70-F1
#
_cell.length_a   1.000
_cell.length_b   1.000
_cell.length_c   1.000
_cell.angle_alpha   90.00
_cell.angle_beta   90.00
_cell.angle_gamma   90.00
#
_symmetry.space_group_name_H-M   'P 1'
#
loop_
_entity.id
_entity.type
_entity.pdbx_description
1 polymer ?
#
loop_
_entity_poly.entity_id
_entity_poly.type
_entity_poly.pdbx_seq_one_letter_code
_entity_poly.pdbx_strand_id
1 'polypeptide(L)'
;QRPELLEMTSKILDLMSLGQLLPPPLTMISEILAKISPQEVAVLLRDVWSYMRENLPSPALFSKDSNGYIWRDFKDFHVETRYIDRLRLIVLSNIDKLGYFYKRIFDVEEGDRKMIH
;
A
#
# COMPACT_ATOMS: atom_id res chain seq x y z
N GLN A 1 6.30 -11.62 -18.23
CA GLN A 1 5.90 -11.98 -16.85
C GLN A 1 5.19 -13.32 -16.87
N ARG A 2 5.22 -14.10 -15.78
CA ARG A 2 4.38 -15.30 -15.63
C ARG A 2 3.00 -14.87 -15.13
N PRO A 3 1.93 -14.95 -15.94
CA PRO A 3 0.63 -14.34 -15.60
C PRO A 3 0.02 -14.96 -14.34
N GLU A 4 0.15 -16.27 -14.15
CA GLU A 4 -0.35 -16.99 -12.97
C GLU A 4 0.29 -16.49 -11.66
N LEU A 5 1.60 -16.19 -11.69
CA LEU A 5 2.31 -15.68 -10.51
C LEU A 5 1.87 -14.24 -10.18
N LEU A 6 1.63 -13.43 -11.22
CA LEU A 6 1.15 -12.07 -11.06
C LEU A 6 -0.26 -12.08 -10.44
N GLU A 7 -1.15 -12.92 -10.97
CA GLU A 7 -2.52 -13.07 -10.46
C GLU A 7 -2.53 -13.53 -9.00
N MET A 8 -1.71 -14.53 -8.66
CA MET A 8 -1.55 -14.98 -7.27
C MET A 8 -1.02 -13.85 -6.37
N THR A 9 -0.05 -13.09 -6.85
CA THR A 9 0.51 -11.95 -6.09
C THR A 9 -0.54 -10.88 -5.84
N SER A 10 -1.31 -10.49 -6.87
CA SER A 10 -2.42 -9.54 -6.71
C SER A 10 -3.44 -10.04 -5.70
N LYS A 11 -3.87 -11.32 -5.80
CA LYS A 11 -4.81 -11.92 -4.84
C LYS A 11 -4.30 -11.88 -3.40
N ILE A 12 -3.02 -12.17 -3.17
CA ILE A 12 -2.43 -12.11 -1.83
C ILE A 12 -2.47 -10.68 -1.30
N LEU A 13 -2.06 -9.69 -2.09
CA LEU A 13 -2.09 -8.29 -1.69
C LEU A 13 -3.51 -7.78 -1.42
N ASP A 14 -4.49 -8.20 -2.23
CA ASP A 14 -5.90 -7.87 -2.02
C ASP A 14 -6.42 -8.48 -0.73
N LEU A 15 -6.11 -9.75 -0.44
CA LEU A 15 -6.45 -10.39 0.83
C LEU A 15 -5.82 -9.69 2.03
N MET A 16 -4.56 -9.28 1.92
CA MET A 16 -3.88 -8.52 2.97
C MET A 16 -4.50 -7.14 3.18
N SER A 17 -4.98 -6.51 2.10
CA SER A 17 -5.68 -5.22 2.16
C SER A 17 -7.06 -5.36 2.81
N LEU A 18 -7.84 -6.36 2.40
CA LEU A 18 -9.14 -6.70 2.99
C LEU A 18 -9.03 -7.06 4.47
N GLY A 19 -7.99 -7.80 4.83
CA GLY A 19 -7.67 -8.14 6.22
C GLY A 19 -7.09 -6.98 7.03
N GLN A 20 -7.02 -5.77 6.46
CA GLN A 20 -6.46 -4.57 7.11
C GLN A 20 -5.04 -4.79 7.64
N LEU A 21 -4.26 -5.59 6.92
CA LEU A 21 -2.85 -5.84 7.23
C LEU A 21 -1.98 -4.75 6.59
N LEU A 22 -2.40 -4.23 5.44
CA LEU A 22 -1.72 -3.17 4.71
C LEU A 22 -2.47 -1.84 4.82
N PRO A 23 -1.76 -0.73 5.10
CA PRO A 23 -2.30 0.63 5.06
C PRO A 23 -2.27 1.18 3.63
N PRO A 24 -3.12 2.17 3.28
CA PRO A 24 -2.88 3.02 2.12
C PRO A 24 -1.51 3.72 2.24
N PRO A 25 -0.69 3.84 1.19
CA PRO A 25 -0.92 3.43 -0.20
C PRO A 25 -0.56 1.98 -0.56
N LEU A 26 -0.03 1.16 0.36
CA LEU A 26 0.43 -0.20 0.07
C LEU A 26 -0.70 -1.11 -0.43
N THR A 27 -1.94 -0.84 -0.02
CA THR A 27 -3.14 -1.52 -0.52
C THR A 27 -3.35 -1.37 -2.02
N MET A 28 -2.79 -0.33 -2.65
CA MET A 28 -2.97 -0.04 -4.07
C MET A 28 -1.97 -0.76 -4.98
N ILE A 29 -1.00 -1.50 -4.41
CA ILE A 29 0.07 -2.15 -5.17
C ILE A 29 -0.48 -3.23 -6.12
N SER A 30 -1.51 -3.98 -5.71
CA SER A 30 -2.11 -5.06 -6.51
C SER A 30 -2.61 -4.58 -7.88
N GLU A 31 -3.09 -3.33 -7.96
CA GLU A 31 -3.66 -2.72 -9.16
C GLU A 31 -2.64 -2.26 -10.20
N ILE A 32 -1.37 -2.11 -9.79
CA ILE A 32 -0.29 -1.63 -10.68
C ILE A 32 0.66 -2.74 -11.12
N LEU A 33 0.61 -3.95 -10.52
CA LEU A 33 1.55 -5.04 -10.79
C LEU A 33 1.65 -5.40 -12.28
N ALA A 34 0.53 -5.39 -13.00
CA ALA A 34 0.47 -5.73 -14.43
C ALA A 34 1.07 -4.65 -15.35
N LYS A 35 1.33 -3.44 -14.83
CA LYS A 35 1.75 -2.27 -15.61
C LYS A 35 3.23 -1.94 -15.42
N ILE A 36 3.90 -2.61 -14.49
CA ILE A 36 5.31 -2.40 -14.11
C ILE A 36 6.15 -3.63 -14.44
N SER A 37 7.47 -3.48 -14.45
CA SER A 37 8.41 -4.56 -14.73
C SER A 37 8.49 -5.60 -13.60
N PRO A 38 8.91 -6.86 -13.87
CA PRO A 38 9.13 -7.86 -12.83
C PRO A 38 10.08 -7.41 -11.70
N GLN A 39 11.07 -6.60 -12.04
CA GLN A 39 12.05 -6.06 -11.10
C GLN A 39 11.39 -5.07 -10.14
N GLU A 40 10.56 -4.17 -10.67
CA GLU A 40 9.77 -3.23 -9.86
C GLU A 40 8.77 -3.96 -8.97
N VAL A 41 8.10 -5.01 -9.47
CA VAL A 41 7.26 -5.89 -8.63
C VAL A 41 8.06 -6.45 -7.45
N ALA A 42 9.24 -7.02 -7.71
CA ALA A 42 10.07 -7.59 -6.65
C ALA A 42 10.52 -6.55 -5.61
N VAL A 43 10.78 -5.31 -6.05
CA VAL A 43 11.10 -4.19 -5.14
C VAL A 43 9.91 -3.86 -4.25
N LEU A 44 8.71 -3.69 -4.81
CA LEU A 44 7.51 -3.38 -4.04
C LEU A 44 7.16 -4.49 -3.05
N LEU A 45 7.31 -5.76 -3.44
CA LEU A 45 7.07 -6.88 -2.54
C LEU A 45 8.06 -6.93 -1.37
N ARG A 46 9.32 -6.49 -1.56
CA ARG A 46 10.28 -6.34 -0.46
C ARG A 46 9.89 -5.23 0.51
N ASP A 47 9.32 -4.15 0.01
CA ASP A 47 8.84 -3.06 0.87
C ASP A 47 7.60 -3.49 1.67
N VAL A 48 6.66 -4.18 1.03
CA VAL A 48 5.50 -4.81 1.69
C VAL A 48 5.97 -5.80 2.77
N TRP A 49 6.94 -6.65 2.46
CA TRP A 49 7.50 -7.60 3.41
C TRP A 49 8.18 -6.89 4.60
N SER A 50 8.99 -5.87 4.33
CA SER A 50 9.66 -5.06 5.36
C SER A 50 8.63 -4.41 6.29
N TYR A 51 7.59 -3.82 5.72
CA TYR A 51 6.48 -3.24 6.47
C TYR A 51 5.82 -4.30 7.37
N MET A 52 5.46 -5.46 6.83
CA MET A 52 4.77 -6.52 7.56
C MET A 52 5.60 -7.09 8.71
N ARG A 53 6.93 -7.18 8.56
CA ARG A 53 7.80 -7.65 9.64
C ARG A 53 7.85 -6.68 10.82
N GLU A 54 7.80 -5.37 10.53
CA GLU A 54 7.89 -4.33 11.55
C GLU A 54 6.52 -3.98 12.13
N ASN A 55 5.45 -4.23 11.39
CA ASN A 55 4.05 -3.97 11.75
C ASN A 55 3.28 -5.29 11.87
N LEU A 56 3.69 -6.13 12.83
CA LEU A 56 3.08 -7.44 13.04
C LEU A 56 1.57 -7.31 13.29
N PRO A 57 0.73 -8.08 12.58
CA PRO A 57 -0.71 -8.05 12.78
C PRO A 57 -1.09 -8.79 14.06
N SER A 58 -0.93 -8.10 15.20
CA SER A 58 -1.38 -8.55 16.51
C SER A 58 -2.87 -8.25 16.68
N PRO A 59 -3.65 -9.15 17.34
CA PRO A 59 -5.03 -8.88 17.71
C PRO A 59 -5.22 -7.56 18.47
N ALA A 60 -4.19 -7.10 19.20
CA ALA A 60 -4.21 -5.83 19.93
C ALA A 60 -4.32 -4.58 19.04
N LEU A 61 -4.00 -4.70 17.75
CA LEU A 61 -4.12 -3.60 16.78
C LEU A 61 -5.53 -3.44 16.23
N PHE A 62 -6.43 -4.38 16.55
CA PHE A 62 -7.82 -4.32 16.13
C PHE A 62 -8.70 -3.82 17.27
N SER A 63 -9.56 -2.87 16.95
CA SER A 63 -10.55 -2.31 17.86
C SER A 63 -11.93 -2.86 17.53
N LYS A 64 -12.74 -3.06 18.56
CA LYS A 64 -14.14 -3.45 18.42
C LYS A 64 -15.00 -2.19 18.30
N ASP A 65 -15.82 -2.11 17.26
CA ASP A 65 -16.76 -1.01 17.07
C ASP A 65 -18.00 -1.14 17.97
N SER A 66 -18.89 -0.14 17.90
CA SER A 66 -20.15 -0.12 18.66
C SER A 66 -21.12 -1.26 18.30
N ASN A 67 -20.98 -1.85 17.10
CA ASN A 67 -21.81 -2.95 16.61
C ASN A 67 -21.19 -4.32 16.86
N GLY A 68 -19.97 -4.34 17.40
CA GLY A 68 -19.21 -5.53 17.75
C GLY A 68 -18.33 -6.11 16.63
N TYR A 69 -18.19 -5.42 15.51
CA TYR A 69 -17.22 -5.74 14.46
C TYR A 69 -15.81 -5.38 14.92
N ILE A 70 -14.85 -6.19 14.49
CA ILE A 70 -13.43 -5.99 14.78
C ILE A 70 -12.79 -5.41 13.53
N TRP A 71 -12.21 -4.21 13.65
CA TRP A 71 -11.49 -3.55 12.57
C TRP A 71 -10.20 -2.89 13.06
N ARG A 72 -9.27 -2.68 12.15
CA ARG A 72 -8.09 -1.84 12.33
C ARG A 72 -8.30 -0.54 11.56
N ASP A 73 -8.24 0.59 12.26
CA ASP A 73 -8.34 1.91 11.63
C ASP A 73 -6.96 2.39 11.18
N PHE A 74 -6.87 2.84 9.94
CA PHE A 74 -5.66 3.45 9.35
C PHE A 74 -5.79 4.97 9.16
N LYS A 75 -6.88 5.59 9.62
CA LYS A 75 -7.12 7.05 9.42
C LYS A 75 -5.99 7.93 9.96
N ASP A 76 -5.46 7.60 11.14
CA ASP A 76 -4.33 8.33 11.73
C ASP A 76 -2.98 7.66 11.42
N PHE A 77 -2.97 6.63 10.56
CA PHE A 77 -1.77 5.85 10.28
C PHE A 77 -0.97 6.49 9.16
N HIS A 78 0.14 7.12 9.52
CA HIS A 78 1.11 7.61 8.55
C HIS A 78 2.13 6.50 8.23
N VAL A 79 2.10 6.00 6.99
CA VAL A 79 3.11 5.05 6.52
C VAL A 79 4.44 5.77 6.37
N GLU A 80 5.48 5.26 7.03
CA GLU A 80 6.82 5.80 6.89
C GLU A 80 7.27 5.83 5.42
N THR A 81 7.91 6.93 5.02
CA THR A 81 8.37 7.18 3.64
C THR A 81 9.22 6.05 3.08
N ARG A 82 10.02 5.38 3.92
CA ARG A 82 10.86 4.23 3.51
C ARG A 82 10.09 3.07 2.87
N TYR A 83 8.80 2.92 3.15
CA TYR A 83 7.96 1.87 2.56
C TYR A 83 7.23 2.32 1.29
N ILE A 84 7.14 3.63 1.04
CA ILE A 84 6.30 4.21 -0.03
C ILE A 84 7.08 5.02 -1.05
N ASP A 85 8.34 5.39 -0.78
CA ASP A 85 9.17 6.16 -1.69
C ASP A 85 9.47 5.40 -2.98
N ARG A 86 9.77 4.10 -2.88
CA ARG A 86 9.99 3.27 -4.07
C ARG A 86 8.70 3.12 -4.89
N LEU A 87 7.55 3.02 -4.23
CA LEU A 87 6.25 3.06 -4.91
C LEU A 87 6.07 4.39 -5.65
N ARG A 88 6.38 5.52 -5.02
CA ARG A 88 6.30 6.84 -5.66
C ARG A 88 7.21 6.93 -6.88
N LEU A 89 8.47 6.49 -6.75
CA LEU A 89 9.42 6.49 -7.85
C LEU A 89 8.99 5.58 -9.01
N ILE A 90 8.43 4.40 -8.72
CA ILE A 90 7.94 3.46 -9.74
C ILE A 90 6.72 4.03 -10.50
N VAL A 91 5.82 4.72 -9.79
CA VAL A 91 4.67 5.39 -10.43
C VAL A 91 5.16 6.53 -11.31
N LEU A 92 6.15 7.31 -10.86
CA LEU A 92 6.75 8.40 -11.64
C LEU A 92 7.56 7.89 -12.84
N SER A 93 8.29 6.77 -12.71
CA SER A 93 9.06 6.18 -13.81
C SER A 93 8.16 5.60 -14.91
N ASN A 94 6.93 5.24 -14.56
CA ASN A 94 5.91 4.72 -15.47
C ASN A 94 4.72 5.70 -15.61
N ILE A 95 4.98 7.01 -15.58
CA ILE A 95 3.93 8.04 -15.59
C ILE A 95 3.04 7.99 -16.83
N ASP A 96 3.56 7.51 -17.95
CA ASP A 96 2.83 7.26 -19.19
C ASP A 96 1.68 6.25 -18.99
N LYS A 97 1.87 5.27 -18.10
CA LYS A 97 0.88 4.21 -17.80
C LYS A 97 0.16 4.40 -16.48
N LEU A 98 0.75 5.12 -15.53
CA LEU A 98 0.30 5.21 -14.14
C LEU A 98 -0.01 6.65 -13.69
N GLY A 99 0.14 7.66 -14.55
CA GLY A 99 -0.08 9.07 -14.18
C GLY A 99 -1.48 9.35 -13.64
N TYR A 100 -2.52 8.75 -14.22
CA TYR A 100 -3.90 8.86 -13.72
C TYR A 100 -4.08 8.25 -12.32
N PHE A 101 -3.18 7.36 -11.93
CA PHE A 101 -3.21 6.61 -10.68
C PHE A 101 -2.44 7.34 -9.57
N TYR A 102 -1.53 8.26 -9.92
CA TYR A 102 -0.66 8.98 -8.97
C TYR A 102 -1.46 9.73 -7.91
N LYS A 103 -2.45 10.53 -8.33
CA LYS A 103 -3.30 11.28 -7.39
C LYS A 103 -4.03 10.37 -6.42
N ARG A 104 -4.46 9.18 -6.87
CA ARG A 104 -5.19 8.23 -6.03
C ARG A 104 -4.30 7.53 -5.00
N ILE A 105 -3.03 7.27 -5.34
CA ILE A 105 -2.07 6.68 -4.41
C ILE A 105 -1.61 7.71 -3.37
N PHE A 106 -1.31 8.92 -3.82
CA PHE A 106 -0.64 9.94 -3.01
C PHE A 106 -1.52 11.16 -2.79
N ASP A 107 -2.84 10.99 -2.68
CA ASP A 107 -3.71 12.12 -2.35
C ASP A 107 -3.29 12.62 -0.97
N VAL A 108 -2.55 13.73 -1.00
CA VAL A 108 -2.07 14.41 0.20
C VAL A 108 -3.31 15.03 0.81
N GLU A 109 -3.94 14.34 1.76
CA GLU A 109 -4.80 15.08 2.68
C GLU A 109 -3.96 16.19 3.31
N GLU A 110 -4.56 17.36 3.34
CA GLU A 110 -4.05 18.71 3.61
C GLU A 110 -3.27 18.91 4.94
N GLY A 111 -2.87 17.84 5.63
CA GLY A 111 -2.15 17.84 6.91
C GLY A 111 -0.74 18.42 6.84
N ASP A 112 -0.04 18.29 5.70
CA ASP A 112 1.31 18.85 5.53
C ASP A 112 1.32 20.35 5.21
N ARG A 113 0.18 20.95 4.85
CA ARG A 113 0.11 22.42 4.62
C ARG A 113 0.10 23.22 5.92
N LYS A 114 -0.08 22.59 7.08
CA LYS A 114 -0.09 23.27 8.39
C LYS A 114 1.29 23.41 9.04
N MET A 115 2.36 22.88 8.44
CA MET A 115 3.73 22.99 8.96
C MET A 115 4.54 24.15 8.32
N ILE A 116 3.91 24.93 7.45
CA ILE A 116 4.50 26.08 6.75
C ILE A 116 3.64 27.33 6.98
N HIS A 117 3.42 27.69 8.25
CA HIS A 117 3.15 29.07 8.68
C HIS A 117 3.61 29.28 10.12
#